data_AF-A0A951R6J3-F1
#
_entry.id   AF-A0A951R6J3-F1
#
_cell.length_a   1.000
_cell.length_b   1.000
_cell.length_c   1.000
_cell.angle_alpha   90.00
_cell.angle_beta   90.00
_cell.angle_gamma   90.00
#
_symmetry.space_group_name_H-M   'P 1'
#
loop_
_entity.id
_entity.type
_entity.pdbx_description
1 polymer ?
#
loop_
_entity_poly.entity_id
_entity_poly.type
_entity_poly.pdbx_seq_one_letter_code
_entity_poly.pdbx_strand_id
1 'polypeptide(L)'
;MKKEFLIFLIFLITSSLVLAANGNSGNGQGVANGTQNYTGSLNQNQVRVQAGTYMNQAGEQMQIREGVGNETRLQVGGVEAKSKMQIGSEYDSAQNRTKLKTQLSNGRNAEIKVMPNTASERAIERLQLNFCNSENNCSIELKEVGNGEQAKLAYEVKAQKEARVLAMFKTKMQVRAQIDAETEEVIQAKKPWWAFLATE
;
A
#
# COMPACT_ATOMS: atom_id res chain seq x y z
N MET A 1 -32.39 -40.51 19.47
CA MET A 1 -32.57 -41.00 20.85
C MET A 1 -31.47 -40.43 21.74
N LYS A 2 -31.87 -39.70 22.80
CA LYS A 2 -31.09 -39.25 24.00
C LYS A 2 -30.16 -38.04 23.74
N LYS A 3 -30.43 -36.80 24.19
CA LYS A 3 -30.69 -36.20 25.54
C LYS A 3 -29.50 -35.26 25.83
N GLU A 4 -29.63 -33.93 25.73
CA GLU A 4 -30.10 -32.96 26.75
C GLU A 4 -28.98 -32.49 27.73
N PHE A 5 -29.11 -31.24 28.21
CA PHE A 5 -28.36 -30.45 29.23
C PHE A 5 -27.11 -29.66 28.76
N LEU A 6 -27.11 -28.31 28.60
CA LEU A 6 -27.48 -27.17 29.47
C LEU A 6 -26.45 -26.90 30.57
N ILE A 7 -25.81 -25.72 30.56
CA ILE A 7 -25.53 -24.84 31.73
C ILE A 7 -25.05 -23.47 31.23
N PHE A 8 -25.88 -22.47 31.53
CA PHE A 8 -25.59 -21.04 31.60
C PHE A 8 -24.60 -20.76 32.72
N LEU A 9 -23.65 -19.83 32.52
CA LEU A 9 -23.01 -19.16 33.65
C LEU A 9 -22.81 -17.67 33.35
N ILE A 10 -23.77 -16.92 33.87
CA ILE A 10 -23.77 -15.47 34.07
C ILE A 10 -22.81 -15.19 35.22
N PHE A 11 -21.80 -14.35 35.01
CA PHE A 11 -21.12 -13.66 36.10
C PHE A 11 -21.34 -12.17 35.97
N LEU A 12 -22.10 -11.66 36.94
CA LEU A 12 -22.47 -10.27 37.14
C LEU A 12 -21.78 -9.80 38.43
N ILE A 13 -21.27 -8.56 38.37
CA ILE A 13 -21.06 -7.61 39.48
C ILE A 13 -19.75 -7.77 40.27
N THR A 14 -18.91 -6.72 40.26
CA THR A 14 -18.80 -5.81 41.42
C THR A 14 -18.03 -4.55 41.07
N SER A 15 -18.68 -3.43 41.39
CA SER A 15 -18.19 -2.06 41.36
C SER A 15 -17.02 -1.86 42.32
N SER A 16 -16.07 -1.01 41.93
CA SER A 16 -15.25 -0.27 42.89
C SER A 16 -15.13 1.17 42.39
N LEU A 17 -15.82 2.03 43.12
CA LEU A 17 -15.84 3.48 43.03
C LEU A 17 -14.56 4.01 43.69
N VAL A 18 -13.78 4.84 43.00
CA VAL A 18 -12.79 5.72 43.65
C VAL A 18 -13.06 7.14 43.20
N LEU A 19 -13.50 7.96 44.15
CA LEU A 19 -13.53 9.42 44.05
C LEU A 19 -12.16 9.97 44.44
N ALA A 20 -11.60 10.84 43.60
CA ALA A 20 -10.71 11.90 44.06
C ALA A 20 -11.00 13.16 43.21
N ALA A 21 -11.47 14.20 43.89
CA ALA A 21 -11.68 15.52 43.34
C ALA A 21 -10.35 16.28 43.33
N ASN A 22 -10.06 16.99 42.24
CA ASN A 22 -9.38 18.28 42.35
C ASN A 22 -9.77 19.16 41.15
N GLY A 23 -10.25 20.36 41.45
CA GLY A 23 -10.79 21.28 40.46
C GLY A 23 -9.69 22.00 39.67
N ASN A 24 -9.97 22.27 38.40
CA ASN A 24 -9.67 23.57 37.82
C ASN A 24 -10.58 23.83 36.62
N SER A 25 -11.16 25.03 36.61
CA SER A 25 -12.07 25.53 35.59
C SER A 25 -11.27 25.92 34.34
N GLY A 26 -11.63 25.36 33.19
CA GLY A 26 -10.99 25.65 31.90
C GLY A 26 -11.90 25.24 30.75
N ASN A 27 -12.58 26.25 30.20
CA ASN A 27 -13.41 26.17 29.00
C ASN A 27 -12.60 25.62 27.80
N GLY A 28 -13.12 24.59 27.11
CA GLY A 28 -12.50 24.06 25.90
C GLY A 28 -13.26 22.88 25.29
N GLN A 29 -14.21 23.19 24.41
CA GLN A 29 -14.77 22.22 23.45
C GLN A 29 -13.65 21.71 22.53
N GLY A 30 -13.53 20.40 22.37
CA GLY A 30 -12.57 19.80 21.44
C GLY A 30 -12.64 18.28 21.41
N VAL A 31 -13.46 17.79 20.49
CA VAL A 31 -13.69 16.38 20.16
C VAL A 31 -12.39 15.67 19.78
N ALA A 32 -12.25 14.42 20.24
CA ALA A 32 -11.17 13.51 19.92
C ALA A 32 -11.06 13.24 18.41
N ASN A 33 -9.82 13.24 17.90
CA ASN A 33 -9.39 12.21 16.97
C ASN A 33 -7.88 12.03 17.09
N GLY A 34 -7.49 10.84 17.56
CA GLY A 34 -6.09 10.43 17.66
C GLY A 34 -5.50 10.26 16.26
N THR A 35 -4.85 11.30 15.77
CA THR A 35 -3.92 11.20 14.65
C THR A 35 -2.63 10.60 15.20
N GLN A 36 -2.46 9.27 15.07
CA GLN A 36 -1.16 8.65 15.25
C GLN A 36 -0.25 9.13 14.12
N ASN A 37 0.51 10.20 14.40
CA ASN A 37 1.65 10.60 13.58
C ASN A 37 2.73 9.54 13.74
N TYR A 38 2.81 8.63 12.77
CA TYR A 38 3.99 7.79 12.60
C TYR A 38 5.14 8.67 12.10
N THR A 39 5.86 9.29 13.03
CA THR A 39 7.21 9.81 12.78
C THR A 39 8.17 8.63 12.83
N GLY A 40 8.24 7.88 11.73
CA GLY A 40 9.37 6.96 11.50
C GLY A 40 10.65 7.79 11.47
N SER A 41 11.52 7.56 12.45
CA SER A 41 12.85 8.18 12.48
C SER A 41 13.70 7.55 11.39
N LEU A 42 13.82 8.21 10.25
CA LEU A 42 14.82 7.87 9.24
C LEU A 42 16.21 7.92 9.87
N ASN A 43 17.03 6.91 9.58
CA ASN A 43 18.40 6.82 10.07
C ASN A 43 19.22 8.01 9.51
N GLN A 44 20.20 8.51 10.28
CA GLN A 44 20.86 9.83 10.11
C GLN A 44 21.53 10.10 8.75
N ASN A 45 21.64 9.10 7.86
CA ASN A 45 22.20 9.21 6.51
C ASN A 45 21.16 9.17 5.38
N GLN A 46 19.86 9.06 5.69
CA GLN A 46 18.79 9.06 4.69
C GLN A 46 18.10 10.42 4.64
N VAL A 47 18.35 11.16 3.57
CA VAL A 47 17.66 12.42 3.31
C VAL A 47 16.28 12.09 2.74
N ARG A 48 15.23 12.70 3.29
CA ARG A 48 13.88 12.62 2.71
C ARG A 48 13.95 13.06 1.25
N VAL A 49 13.41 12.25 0.35
CA VAL A 49 13.48 12.55 -1.07
C VAL A 49 12.72 13.83 -1.38
N GLN A 50 13.33 14.72 -2.15
CA GLN A 50 12.72 15.97 -2.59
C GLN A 50 12.07 15.79 -3.96
N ALA A 51 11.05 16.61 -4.27
CA ALA A 51 10.50 16.64 -5.61
C ALA A 51 11.58 17.04 -6.62
N GLY A 52 11.64 16.34 -7.76
CA GLY A 52 12.70 16.55 -8.73
C GLY A 52 12.80 15.43 -9.76
N THR A 53 13.81 15.55 -10.61
CA THR A 53 14.18 14.53 -11.59
C THR A 53 15.46 13.84 -11.14
N TYR A 54 15.46 12.52 -11.19
CA TYR A 54 16.57 11.66 -10.78
C TYR A 54 16.83 10.59 -11.84
N MET A 55 17.99 9.96 -11.78
CA MET A 55 18.29 8.75 -12.54
C MET A 55 18.11 7.53 -11.64
N ASN A 56 17.30 6.57 -12.06
CA ASN A 56 17.03 5.36 -11.30
C ASN A 56 18.18 4.33 -11.43
N GLN A 57 18.02 3.17 -10.80
CA GLN A 57 19.00 2.10 -10.85
C GLN A 57 19.14 1.43 -12.22
N ALA A 58 18.13 1.51 -13.08
CA ALA A 58 18.17 1.02 -14.46
C ALA A 58 18.80 2.04 -15.44
N GLY A 59 19.08 3.27 -14.98
CA GLY A 59 19.55 4.36 -15.84
C GLY A 59 18.45 5.11 -16.58
N GLU A 60 17.20 5.01 -16.13
CA GLU A 60 16.07 5.76 -16.68
C GLU A 60 15.78 7.01 -15.84
N GLN A 61 15.17 8.00 -16.49
CA GLN A 61 14.71 9.22 -15.83
C GLN A 61 13.49 8.93 -14.97
N MET A 62 13.59 9.26 -13.69
CA MET A 62 12.54 9.17 -12.69
C MET A 62 12.15 10.56 -12.21
N GLN A 63 10.85 10.82 -12.14
CA GLN A 63 10.31 12.07 -11.58
C GLN A 63 9.64 11.78 -10.25
N ILE A 64 9.95 12.58 -9.25
CA ILE A 64 9.32 12.54 -7.93
C ILE A 64 8.57 13.84 -7.74
N ARG A 65 7.30 13.76 -7.38
CA ARG A 65 6.44 14.92 -7.14
C ARG A 65 5.72 14.76 -5.81
N GLU A 66 5.42 15.88 -5.17
CA GLU A 66 4.52 15.89 -4.03
C GLU A 66 3.07 15.82 -4.53
N GLY A 67 2.29 14.93 -3.92
CA GLY A 67 0.86 14.77 -4.15
C GLY A 67 0.03 15.57 -3.16
N VAL A 68 -1.27 15.27 -3.09
CA VAL A 68 -2.17 15.91 -2.11
C VAL A 68 -1.94 15.28 -0.73
N GLY A 69 -1.67 16.10 0.28
CA GLY A 69 -1.32 15.64 1.62
C GLY A 69 0.11 15.10 1.70
N ASN A 70 0.35 14.06 2.49
CA ASN A 70 1.66 13.40 2.62
C ASN A 70 1.93 12.34 1.54
N GLU A 71 1.34 12.50 0.35
CA GLU A 71 1.51 11.58 -0.77
C GLU A 71 2.74 11.96 -1.60
N THR A 72 3.55 10.97 -1.96
CA THR A 72 4.64 11.09 -2.93
C THR A 72 4.24 10.37 -4.21
N ARG A 73 4.47 11.00 -5.37
CA ARG A 73 4.21 10.43 -6.69
C ARG A 73 5.52 10.13 -7.37
N LEU A 74 5.71 8.87 -7.76
CA LEU A 74 6.88 8.38 -8.47
C LEU A 74 6.47 8.09 -9.91
N GLN A 75 7.13 8.72 -10.87
CA GLN A 75 6.82 8.55 -12.29
C GLN A 75 8.06 8.11 -13.06
N VAL A 76 7.94 7.02 -13.82
CA VAL A 76 8.98 6.48 -14.72
C VAL A 76 8.29 5.97 -15.98
N GLY A 77 8.84 6.27 -17.16
CA GLY A 77 8.28 5.77 -18.43
C GLY A 77 6.82 6.17 -18.68
N GLY A 78 6.36 7.30 -18.14
CA GLY A 78 4.96 7.74 -18.22
C GLY A 78 4.00 7.08 -17.21
N VAL A 79 4.46 6.08 -16.44
CA VAL A 79 3.67 5.38 -15.43
C VAL A 79 3.88 6.03 -14.06
N GLU A 80 2.79 6.40 -13.38
CA GLU A 80 2.80 7.03 -12.05
C GLU A 80 2.35 6.03 -10.96
N ALA A 81 3.13 5.92 -9.89
CA ALA A 81 2.75 5.23 -8.65
C ALA A 81 2.64 6.22 -7.50
N LYS A 82 1.59 6.08 -6.69
CA LYS A 82 1.35 6.88 -5.48
C LYS A 82 1.89 6.16 -4.26
N SER A 83 2.48 6.89 -3.33
CA SER A 83 2.96 6.35 -2.06
C SER A 83 2.61 7.29 -0.91
N LYS A 84 2.18 6.73 0.21
CA LYS A 84 2.05 7.46 1.48
C LYS A 84 3.22 7.19 2.43
N MET A 85 4.19 6.40 1.98
CA MET A 85 5.35 6.03 2.77
C MET A 85 6.42 7.13 2.74
N GLN A 86 7.23 7.19 3.79
CA GLN A 86 8.38 8.08 3.82
C GLN A 86 9.50 7.47 2.98
N ILE A 87 9.79 8.10 1.83
CA ILE A 87 10.83 7.65 0.92
C ILE A 87 12.07 8.52 1.14
N GLY A 88 13.18 7.86 1.42
CA GLY A 88 14.51 8.45 1.43
C GLY A 88 15.24 8.17 0.12
N SER A 89 16.20 9.04 -0.20
CA SER A 89 17.11 8.83 -1.33
C SER A 89 18.56 8.76 -0.86
N GLU A 90 19.36 7.98 -1.57
CA GLU A 90 20.80 7.87 -1.41
C GLU A 90 21.44 7.95 -2.80
N TYR A 91 22.30 8.94 -3.01
CA TYR A 91 22.98 9.13 -4.29
C TYR A 91 24.26 8.29 -4.32
N ASP A 92 24.40 7.46 -5.34
CA ASP A 92 25.59 6.64 -5.59
C ASP A 92 26.47 7.35 -6.62
N SER A 93 27.50 8.07 -6.13
CA SER A 93 28.44 8.81 -6.98
C SER A 93 29.25 7.93 -7.91
N ALA A 94 29.44 6.64 -7.61
CA ALA A 94 30.22 5.73 -8.45
C ALA A 94 29.42 5.32 -9.71
N GLN A 95 28.10 5.22 -9.58
CA GLN A 95 27.22 4.83 -10.69
C GLN A 95 26.42 5.98 -11.30
N ASN A 96 26.48 7.18 -10.71
CA ASN A 96 25.65 8.33 -11.06
C ASN A 96 24.14 7.99 -11.04
N ARG A 97 23.70 7.29 -9.98
CA ARG A 97 22.32 6.80 -9.83
C ARG A 97 21.79 7.08 -8.44
N THR A 98 20.48 7.29 -8.34
CA THR A 98 19.78 7.48 -7.06
C THR A 98 19.12 6.18 -6.63
N LYS A 99 19.43 5.72 -5.42
CA LYS A 99 18.76 4.60 -4.76
C LYS A 99 17.63 5.17 -3.90
N LEU A 100 16.45 4.59 -4.01
CA LEU A 100 15.32 4.96 -3.17
C LEU A 100 15.11 3.89 -2.11
N LYS A 101 14.84 4.31 -0.87
CA LYS A 101 14.65 3.42 0.27
C LYS A 101 13.50 3.90 1.13
N THR A 102 12.86 2.99 1.84
CA THR A 102 11.83 3.31 2.83
C THR A 102 11.92 2.36 4.02
N GLN A 103 11.47 2.81 5.18
CA GLN A 103 11.40 1.97 6.37
C GLN A 103 10.01 1.36 6.46
N LEU A 104 9.96 0.03 6.62
CA LEU A 104 8.73 -0.72 6.86
C LEU A 104 8.34 -0.68 8.33
N SER A 105 7.09 -1.06 8.64
CA SER A 105 6.55 -1.09 10.00
C SER A 105 7.30 -2.03 10.94
N ASN A 106 7.97 -3.05 10.39
CA ASN A 106 8.83 -3.97 11.15
C ASN A 106 10.25 -3.43 11.39
N GLY A 107 10.53 -2.17 11.02
CA GLY A 107 11.83 -1.53 11.17
C GLY A 107 12.85 -1.87 10.08
N ARG A 108 12.54 -2.80 9.17
CA ARG A 108 13.40 -3.15 8.03
C ARG A 108 13.43 -2.00 7.02
N ASN A 109 14.62 -1.66 6.55
CA ASN A 109 14.76 -0.78 5.38
C ASN A 109 14.60 -1.60 4.11
N ALA A 110 13.61 -1.25 3.30
CA ALA A 110 13.38 -1.84 1.98
C ALA A 110 13.84 -0.88 0.89
N GLU A 111 14.49 -1.42 -0.13
CA GLU A 111 14.94 -0.66 -1.30
C GLU A 111 13.90 -0.71 -2.42
N ILE A 112 13.67 0.41 -3.11
CA ILE A 112 12.80 0.44 -4.29
C ILE A 112 13.69 0.23 -5.50
N LYS A 113 13.86 -1.03 -5.90
CA LYS A 113 14.68 -1.42 -7.06
C LYS A 113 13.85 -1.45 -8.33
N VAL A 114 12.64 -1.99 -8.22
CA VAL A 114 11.66 -2.05 -9.31
C VAL A 114 10.93 -0.72 -9.39
N MET A 115 10.78 -0.20 -10.60
CA MET A 115 10.13 1.09 -10.85
C MET A 115 8.67 0.92 -11.30
N PRO A 116 7.84 1.98 -11.24
CA PRO A 116 6.42 1.88 -11.58
C PRO A 116 6.13 1.30 -12.97
N ASN A 117 6.94 1.61 -13.98
CA ASN A 117 6.85 1.06 -15.33
C ASN A 117 6.99 -0.47 -15.32
N THR A 118 8.09 -1.00 -14.80
CA THR A 118 8.34 -2.45 -14.72
C THR A 118 7.27 -3.18 -13.88
N ALA A 119 6.90 -2.60 -12.73
CA ALA A 119 5.85 -3.17 -11.89
C ALA A 119 4.48 -3.20 -12.62
N SER A 120 4.18 -2.18 -13.41
CA SER A 120 2.94 -2.13 -14.20
C SER A 120 2.92 -3.17 -15.31
N GLU A 121 4.02 -3.36 -16.02
CA GLU A 121 4.17 -4.38 -17.07
C GLU A 121 3.94 -5.77 -16.48
N ARG A 122 4.61 -6.07 -15.35
CA ARG A 122 4.45 -7.35 -14.67
C ARG A 122 3.03 -7.59 -14.17
N ALA A 123 2.36 -6.54 -13.67
CA ALA A 123 0.97 -6.63 -13.25
C ALA A 123 0.01 -6.84 -14.42
N ILE A 124 0.22 -6.15 -15.56
CA ILE A 124 -0.57 -6.29 -16.78
C ILE A 124 -0.51 -7.75 -17.26
N GLU A 125 0.68 -8.32 -17.36
CA GLU A 125 0.90 -9.71 -17.75
C GLU A 125 0.18 -10.66 -16.78
N ARG A 126 0.39 -10.49 -15.46
CA ARG A 126 -0.16 -11.39 -14.45
C ARG A 126 -1.68 -11.34 -14.36
N LEU A 127 -2.28 -10.18 -14.60
CA LEU A 127 -3.71 -9.96 -14.55
C LEU A 127 -4.39 -10.20 -15.91
N GLN A 128 -3.62 -10.41 -16.98
CA GLN A 128 -4.10 -10.50 -18.36
C GLN A 128 -4.88 -9.23 -18.76
N LEU A 129 -4.31 -8.07 -18.45
CA LEU A 129 -4.85 -6.78 -18.89
C LEU A 129 -4.25 -6.41 -20.26
N ASN A 130 -4.96 -5.61 -21.05
CA ASN A 130 -4.41 -5.07 -22.31
C ASN A 130 -3.53 -3.85 -22.06
N PHE A 131 -3.94 -3.01 -21.11
CA PHE A 131 -3.25 -1.77 -20.74
C PHE A 131 -3.63 -1.40 -19.30
N CYS A 132 -2.87 -0.51 -18.67
CA CYS A 132 -3.19 0.09 -17.37
C CYS A 132 -3.35 1.60 -17.58
N ASN A 133 -4.59 2.08 -17.67
CA ASN A 133 -4.91 3.48 -17.93
C ASN A 133 -6.17 3.92 -17.17
N SER A 134 -6.66 5.12 -17.46
CA SER A 134 -7.87 5.64 -16.81
C SER A 134 -9.15 4.92 -17.24
N GLU A 135 -9.20 4.32 -18.43
CA GLU A 135 -10.41 3.64 -18.95
C GLU A 135 -10.73 2.39 -18.14
N ASN A 136 -9.71 1.67 -17.72
CA ASN A 136 -9.85 0.51 -16.85
C ASN A 136 -9.68 0.85 -15.36
N ASN A 137 -9.82 2.12 -14.97
CA ASN A 137 -9.64 2.59 -13.59
C ASN A 137 -8.36 2.05 -12.95
N CYS A 138 -7.26 2.03 -13.71
CA CYS A 138 -6.01 1.49 -13.21
C CYS A 138 -5.39 2.43 -12.17
N SER A 139 -5.03 1.89 -11.02
CA SER A 139 -4.31 2.62 -9.96
C SER A 139 -3.11 1.83 -9.49
N ILE A 140 -1.96 2.49 -9.39
CA ILE A 140 -0.71 1.91 -8.91
C ILE A 140 -0.34 2.62 -7.60
N GLU A 141 -0.20 1.84 -6.54
CA GLU A 141 0.18 2.33 -5.21
C GLU A 141 1.40 1.57 -4.70
N LEU A 142 2.46 2.27 -4.33
CA LEU A 142 3.57 1.69 -3.59
C LEU A 142 3.23 1.72 -2.09
N LYS A 143 3.22 0.55 -1.46
CA LYS A 143 2.92 0.43 -0.04
C LYS A 143 3.51 -0.83 0.58
N GLU A 144 3.45 -0.90 1.89
CA GLU A 144 3.75 -2.11 2.63
C GLU A 144 2.59 -3.11 2.55
N VAL A 145 2.92 -4.39 2.36
CA VAL A 145 1.99 -5.52 2.36
C VAL A 145 2.53 -6.63 3.26
N GLY A 146 1.63 -7.44 3.83
CA GLY A 146 1.99 -8.42 4.85
C GLY A 146 1.94 -7.84 6.26
N ASN A 147 2.30 -8.63 7.26
CA ASN A 147 2.29 -8.23 8.67
C ASN A 147 3.55 -8.75 9.39
N GLY A 148 4.02 -8.01 10.38
CA GLY A 148 5.15 -8.41 11.24
C GLY A 148 6.43 -8.67 10.44
N GLU A 149 7.08 -9.81 10.68
CA GLU A 149 8.33 -10.18 9.99
C GLU A 149 8.16 -10.41 8.49
N GLN A 150 6.94 -10.70 8.03
CA GLN A 150 6.64 -10.92 6.61
C GLN A 150 6.29 -9.64 5.84
N ALA A 151 6.44 -8.47 6.45
CA ALA A 151 6.19 -7.20 5.79
C ALA A 151 7.15 -6.97 4.61
N LYS A 152 6.57 -6.66 3.45
CA LYS A 152 7.24 -6.43 2.18
C LYS A 152 6.82 -5.11 1.58
N LEU A 153 7.74 -4.47 0.87
CA LEU A 153 7.43 -3.31 0.04
C LEU A 153 6.90 -3.80 -1.30
N ALA A 154 5.70 -3.38 -1.68
CA ALA A 154 5.08 -3.84 -2.91
C ALA A 154 4.33 -2.74 -3.66
N TYR A 155 4.36 -2.84 -4.98
CA TYR A 155 3.44 -2.14 -5.86
C TYR A 155 2.13 -2.91 -5.91
N GLU A 156 1.07 -2.24 -5.50
CA GLU A 156 -0.29 -2.69 -5.69
C GLU A 156 -0.90 -2.05 -6.92
N VAL A 157 -1.20 -2.90 -7.91
CA VAL A 157 -1.92 -2.51 -9.10
C VAL A 157 -3.36 -2.99 -8.97
N LYS A 158 -4.32 -2.06 -9.05
CA LYS A 158 -5.75 -2.36 -9.15
C LYS A 158 -6.25 -1.91 -10.51
N ALA A 159 -7.13 -2.69 -11.13
CA ALA A 159 -7.80 -2.32 -12.36
C ALA A 159 -9.21 -2.95 -12.43
N GLN A 160 -10.03 -2.42 -13.32
CA GLN A 160 -11.35 -2.94 -13.68
C GLN A 160 -11.33 -3.48 -15.10
N LYS A 161 -11.67 -4.75 -15.27
CA LYS A 161 -11.74 -5.38 -16.58
C LYS A 161 -13.19 -5.70 -16.94
N GLU A 162 -13.58 -5.45 -18.18
CA GLU A 162 -14.87 -5.90 -18.69
C GLU A 162 -14.86 -7.41 -18.91
N ALA A 163 -15.97 -8.06 -18.60
CA ALA A 163 -16.12 -9.50 -18.72
C ALA A 163 -17.55 -9.85 -19.12
N ARG A 164 -17.74 -10.99 -19.81
CA ARG A 164 -19.08 -11.53 -20.06
C ARG A 164 -19.26 -12.82 -19.29
N VAL A 165 -20.19 -12.83 -18.34
CA VAL A 165 -20.58 -14.04 -17.61
C VAL A 165 -21.56 -14.82 -18.49
N LEU A 166 -21.26 -16.10 -18.75
CA LEU A 166 -22.07 -16.99 -19.60
C LEU A 166 -22.36 -16.38 -20.99
N ALA A 167 -21.40 -15.63 -21.55
CA ALA A 167 -21.47 -14.92 -22.83
C ALA A 167 -22.59 -13.85 -22.98
N MET A 168 -23.55 -13.76 -22.07
CA MET A 168 -24.73 -12.89 -22.21
C MET A 168 -24.70 -11.65 -21.30
N PHE A 169 -24.05 -11.73 -20.13
CA PHE A 169 -24.10 -10.67 -19.13
C PHE A 169 -22.78 -9.92 -19.04
N LYS A 170 -22.74 -8.70 -19.57
CA LYS A 170 -21.60 -7.79 -19.39
C LYS A 170 -21.49 -7.39 -17.93
N THR A 171 -20.30 -7.54 -17.35
CA THR A 171 -19.97 -7.16 -15.98
C THR A 171 -18.57 -6.55 -15.93
N LYS A 172 -18.25 -5.90 -14.82
CA LYS A 172 -16.91 -5.38 -14.53
C LYS A 172 -16.29 -6.20 -13.40
N MET A 173 -15.16 -6.84 -13.66
CA MET A 173 -14.36 -7.52 -12.63
C MET A 173 -13.32 -6.56 -12.07
N GLN A 174 -13.18 -6.52 -10.75
CA GLN A 174 -12.04 -5.86 -10.10
C GLN A 174 -10.90 -6.87 -9.96
N VAL A 175 -9.73 -6.50 -10.47
CA VAL A 175 -8.52 -7.32 -10.39
C VAL A 175 -7.41 -6.57 -9.66
N ARG A 176 -6.55 -7.31 -8.96
CA ARG A 176 -5.46 -6.74 -8.17
C ARG A 176 -4.22 -7.61 -8.23
N ALA A 177 -3.07 -7.00 -8.45
CA ALA A 177 -1.76 -7.65 -8.34
C ALA A 177 -0.90 -6.89 -7.33
N GLN A 178 -0.05 -7.63 -6.63
CA GLN A 178 1.00 -7.10 -5.75
C GLN A 178 2.34 -7.59 -6.28
N ILE A 179 3.20 -6.65 -6.68
CA ILE A 179 4.53 -6.89 -7.21
C ILE A 179 5.55 -6.41 -6.18
N ASP A 180 6.49 -7.27 -5.81
CA ASP A 180 7.55 -6.96 -4.87
C ASP A 180 8.49 -5.88 -5.44
N ALA A 181 8.69 -4.79 -4.70
CA ALA A 181 9.48 -3.64 -5.17
C ALA A 181 11.00 -3.88 -5.10
N GLU A 182 11.44 -4.93 -4.42
CA GLU A 182 12.86 -5.32 -4.30
C GLU A 182 13.25 -6.38 -5.33
N THR A 183 12.32 -7.28 -5.68
CA THR A 183 12.62 -8.51 -6.45
C THR A 183 11.88 -8.66 -7.77
N GLU A 184 10.87 -7.83 -8.04
CA GLU A 184 10.00 -7.94 -9.24
C GLU A 184 9.06 -9.17 -9.23
N GLU A 185 9.06 -9.94 -8.14
CA GLU A 185 8.22 -11.11 -8.01
C GLU A 185 6.74 -10.76 -7.77
N VAL A 186 5.84 -11.56 -8.33
CA VAL A 186 4.40 -11.45 -8.04
C VAL A 186 4.13 -12.08 -6.68
N ILE A 187 3.84 -11.25 -5.67
CA ILE A 187 3.46 -11.71 -4.33
C ILE A 187 2.06 -12.32 -4.35
N GLN A 188 1.12 -11.62 -5.00
CA GLN A 188 -0.28 -12.02 -5.00
C GLN A 188 -1.00 -11.48 -6.23
N ALA A 189 -1.87 -12.30 -6.81
CA ALA A 189 -2.84 -11.87 -7.81
C ALA A 189 -4.25 -12.30 -7.38
N LYS A 190 -5.16 -11.34 -7.24
CA LYS A 190 -6.55 -11.56 -6.87
C LYS A 190 -7.46 -11.28 -8.07
N LYS A 191 -8.25 -12.29 -8.42
CA LYS A 191 -9.38 -12.22 -9.36
C LYS A 191 -10.64 -12.70 -8.63
N PRO A 192 -11.84 -12.25 -9.01
CA PRO A 192 -13.07 -12.80 -8.47
C PRO A 192 -13.19 -14.30 -8.79
N TRP A 193 -13.81 -15.09 -7.91
CA TRP A 193 -13.95 -16.54 -8.09
C TRP A 193 -14.70 -16.91 -9.39
N TRP A 194 -15.67 -16.08 -9.78
CA TRP A 194 -16.46 -16.27 -11.00
C TRP A 194 -15.70 -15.91 -12.27
N ALA A 195 -14.47 -15.37 -12.19
CA ALA A 195 -13.67 -15.03 -13.36
C ALA A 195 -13.39 -16.26 -14.25
N PHE A 196 -13.42 -17.48 -13.69
CA PHE A 196 -13.32 -18.71 -14.48
C PHE A 196 -14.53 -18.97 -15.38
N LEU A 197 -15.72 -18.45 -15.02
CA LEU A 197 -16.96 -18.58 -15.80
C LEU A 197 -17.15 -17.45 -16.83
N ALA A 198 -16.23 -16.48 -16.84
CA ALA A 198 -16.33 -15.32 -17.68
C ALA A 198 -15.45 -15.47 -18.92
N THR A 199 -15.97 -15.03 -20.06
CA THR A 199 -15.20 -14.86 -21.29
C THR A 199 -14.84 -13.40 -21.47
N GLU A 200 -13.63 -13.18 -21.98
CA GLU A 200 -13.06 -11.85 -22.26
C GLU A 200 -13.50 -11.33 -23.63
#